data_AF-A0A6A6ZIJ5-F1
#
_entry.id   AF-A0A6A6ZIJ5-F1
#
_cell.length_a   1.000
_cell.length_b   1.000
_cell.length_c   1.000
_cell.angle_alpha   90.00
_cell.angle_beta   90.00
_cell.angle_gamma   90.00
#
_symmetry.space_group_name_H-M   'P 1'
#
loop_
_entity.id
_entity.type
_entity.pdbx_description
1 polymer ?
#
loop_
_entity_poly.entity_id
_entity_poly.type
_entity_poly.pdbx_seq_one_letter_code
_entity_poly.pdbx_strand_id
1 'polypeptide(L)'
;IGRVKQDQFDKSDERPVDELLCELRIIQDIVSLSHRCSVNWDHKTEWNNRVHTKVLELALGNDETRVGFRSVTAARTTPEHRPTHSNSLTTGKIVDYITHLEPFSPSRDIISSLLGMSTDSINHVGYEGLRARPIAVSIETKTESRIVEEMKVQLGAWVVAQVVRIEALERPIAPFGLRSRQQRYRPAD
;
A
#
# COMPACT_ATOMS: atom_id res chain seq x y z
N ILE A 1 25.17 -22.80 -10.99
CA ILE A 1 23.73 -23.12 -10.83
C ILE A 1 23.65 -24.31 -9.88
N GLY A 2 23.10 -24.13 -8.68
CA GLY A 2 22.96 -25.21 -7.71
C GLY A 2 21.97 -26.27 -8.22
N ARG A 3 22.18 -27.55 -7.88
CA ARG A 3 21.20 -28.59 -8.19
C ARG A 3 19.92 -28.31 -7.40
N VAL A 4 18.78 -28.31 -8.10
CA VAL A 4 17.45 -28.26 -7.47
C VAL A 4 17.29 -29.49 -6.58
N LYS A 5 16.99 -29.28 -5.31
CA LYS A 5 16.78 -30.37 -4.35
C LYS A 5 15.35 -30.92 -4.49
N GLN A 6 15.16 -32.16 -4.06
CA GLN A 6 13.89 -32.87 -4.24
C GLN A 6 12.70 -32.22 -3.49
N ASP A 7 12.98 -31.50 -2.40
CA ASP A 7 12.03 -30.71 -1.62
C ASP A 7 11.66 -29.36 -2.27
N GLN A 8 12.37 -28.94 -3.31
CA GLN A 8 12.08 -27.72 -4.07
C GLN A 8 11.17 -27.98 -5.27
N PHE A 9 10.79 -29.23 -5.53
CA PHE A 9 9.80 -29.57 -6.55
C PHE A 9 8.41 -29.38 -5.97
N ASP A 10 7.68 -28.40 -6.50
CA ASP A 10 6.24 -28.31 -6.30
C ASP A 10 5.57 -29.41 -7.13
N LYS A 11 5.11 -30.47 -6.46
CA LYS A 11 4.36 -31.56 -7.10
C LYS A 11 2.84 -31.31 -7.11
N SER A 12 2.39 -30.22 -6.50
CA SER A 12 0.99 -29.79 -6.46
C SER A 12 0.64 -28.79 -7.55
N ASP A 13 1.63 -28.26 -8.28
CA ASP A 13 1.38 -27.37 -9.40
C ASP A 13 0.92 -28.17 -10.64
N GLU A 14 -0.39 -28.17 -10.87
CA GLU A 14 -1.04 -28.87 -11.99
C GLU A 14 -1.17 -28.00 -13.25
N ARG A 15 -0.55 -26.81 -13.28
CA ARG A 15 -0.66 -25.90 -14.42
C ARG A 15 -0.02 -26.48 -15.68
N PRO A 16 -0.55 -26.17 -16.87
CA PRO A 16 0.03 -26.62 -18.13
C PRO A 16 1.51 -26.24 -18.30
N VAL A 17 2.30 -27.13 -18.90
CA VAL A 17 3.75 -26.91 -19.08
C VAL A 17 4.06 -25.65 -19.89
N ASP A 18 3.22 -25.31 -20.85
CA ASP A 18 3.31 -24.08 -21.64
C ASP A 18 3.11 -22.82 -20.79
N GLU A 19 2.22 -22.86 -19.80
CA GLU A 19 2.06 -21.78 -18.82
C GLU A 19 3.33 -21.62 -17.96
N LEU A 20 3.88 -22.72 -17.43
CA LEU A 20 5.10 -22.71 -16.63
C LEU A 20 6.32 -22.23 -17.44
N LEU A 21 6.41 -22.61 -18.72
CA LEU A 21 7.45 -22.11 -19.63
C LEU A 21 7.28 -20.62 -19.91
N CYS A 22 6.03 -20.12 -19.97
CA CYS A 22 5.76 -18.69 -20.09
C CYS A 22 6.22 -17.94 -18.84
N GLU A 23 5.85 -18.44 -17.65
CA GLU A 23 6.27 -17.88 -16.36
C GLU A 23 7.81 -17.83 -16.24
N LEU A 24 8.50 -18.92 -16.59
CA LEU A 24 9.96 -18.99 -16.56
C LEU A 24 10.60 -17.93 -17.48
N ARG A 25 10.05 -17.69 -18.67
CA ARG A 25 10.54 -16.64 -19.58
C ARG A 25 10.39 -15.26 -18.96
N ILE A 26 9.25 -14.97 -18.32
CA ILE A 26 9.03 -13.70 -17.62
C ILE A 26 10.07 -13.53 -16.49
N ILE A 27 10.34 -14.59 -15.72
CA ILE A 27 11.36 -14.54 -14.65
C ILE A 27 12.75 -14.27 -15.24
N GLN A 28 13.11 -14.92 -16.35
CA GLN A 28 14.39 -14.68 -17.04
C GLN A 28 14.52 -13.24 -17.54
N ASP A 29 13.44 -12.65 -18.04
CA ASP A 29 13.39 -11.25 -18.44
C ASP A 29 13.58 -10.32 -17.25
N ILE A 30 12.91 -10.58 -16.12
CA ILE A 30 13.08 -9.82 -14.87
C ILE A 30 14.54 -9.87 -14.39
N VAL A 31 15.17 -11.05 -14.42
CA VAL A 31 16.60 -11.22 -14.05
C VAL A 31 17.50 -10.42 -14.98
N SER A 32 17.25 -10.47 -16.30
CA SER A 32 18.04 -9.73 -17.29
C SER A 32 17.90 -8.22 -17.11
N LEU A 33 16.68 -7.74 -16.88
CA LEU A 33 16.40 -6.32 -16.60
C LEU A 33 17.04 -5.86 -15.28
N SER A 34 16.99 -6.69 -14.24
CA SER A 34 17.65 -6.40 -12.96
C SER A 34 19.15 -6.26 -13.13
N HIS A 35 19.79 -7.17 -13.87
CA HIS A 35 21.23 -7.10 -14.15
C HIS A 35 21.59 -5.82 -14.91
N ARG A 36 20.83 -5.49 -15.96
CA ARG A 36 21.01 -4.23 -16.73
C ARG A 36 20.91 -3.01 -15.82
N CYS A 37 19.87 -2.93 -14.99
CA CYS A 37 19.67 -1.80 -14.09
C CYS A 37 20.77 -1.67 -13.03
N SER A 38 21.32 -2.79 -12.57
CA SER A 38 22.48 -2.81 -11.67
C SER A 38 23.74 -2.29 -12.37
N VAL A 39 24.07 -2.83 -13.55
CA VAL A 39 25.27 -2.42 -14.34
C VAL A 39 25.22 -0.95 -14.75
N ASN A 40 24.04 -0.45 -15.12
CA ASN A 40 23.86 0.95 -15.52
C ASN A 40 23.80 1.93 -14.35
N TRP A 41 23.77 1.45 -13.11
CA TRP A 41 23.51 2.26 -11.92
C TRP A 41 22.19 3.03 -12.02
N ASP A 42 21.18 2.38 -12.60
CA ASP A 42 19.89 2.99 -12.86
C ASP A 42 19.22 3.48 -11.56
N HIS A 43 18.53 4.61 -11.65
CA HIS A 43 17.79 5.15 -10.53
C HIS A 43 16.64 4.24 -10.12
N LYS A 44 16.22 4.38 -8.84
CA LYS A 44 15.07 3.67 -8.24
C LYS A 44 13.82 3.70 -9.14
N THR A 45 13.56 4.80 -9.84
CA THR A 45 12.42 4.92 -10.76
C THR A 45 12.46 3.89 -11.89
N GLU A 46 13.64 3.65 -12.49
CA GLU A 46 13.76 2.68 -13.57
C GLU A 46 13.68 1.25 -13.02
N TRP A 47 14.25 0.98 -11.84
CA TRP A 47 14.04 -0.28 -11.11
C TRP A 47 12.56 -0.55 -10.83
N ASN A 48 11.84 0.46 -10.34
CA ASN A 48 10.40 0.39 -10.10
C ASN A 48 9.66 0.00 -11.39
N ASN A 49 9.90 0.73 -12.48
CA ASN A 49 9.15 0.57 -13.72
C ASN A 49 9.48 -0.73 -14.47
N ARG A 50 10.76 -1.15 -14.46
CA ARG A 50 11.21 -2.27 -15.30
C ARG A 50 11.32 -3.59 -14.56
N VAL A 51 11.56 -3.55 -13.25
CA VAL A 51 11.82 -4.76 -12.46
C VAL A 51 10.67 -4.99 -11.49
N HIS A 52 10.46 -4.08 -10.54
CA HIS A 52 9.51 -4.32 -9.44
C HIS A 52 8.07 -4.37 -9.92
N THR A 53 7.68 -3.55 -10.90
CA THR A 53 6.34 -3.63 -11.51
C THR A 53 6.12 -5.01 -12.13
N LYS A 54 7.08 -5.53 -12.91
CA LYS A 54 6.97 -6.87 -13.53
C LYS A 54 6.89 -8.00 -12.50
N VAL A 55 7.64 -7.88 -11.40
CA VAL A 55 7.56 -8.83 -10.28
C VAL A 55 6.15 -8.84 -9.70
N LEU A 56 5.54 -7.66 -9.50
CA LEU A 56 4.18 -7.55 -8.96
C LEU A 56 3.13 -8.02 -9.96
N GLU A 57 3.28 -7.71 -11.25
CA GLU A 57 2.41 -8.23 -12.34
C GLU A 57 2.44 -9.76 -12.38
N LEU A 58 3.62 -10.37 -12.26
CA LEU A 58 3.76 -11.83 -12.23
C LEU A 58 3.14 -12.45 -10.98
N ALA A 59 3.36 -11.84 -9.82
CA ALA A 59 2.94 -12.39 -8.53
C ALA A 59 1.44 -12.20 -8.24
N LEU A 60 0.84 -11.09 -8.70
CA LEU A 60 -0.54 -10.73 -8.38
C LEU A 60 -1.48 -10.84 -9.57
N GLY A 61 -0.95 -10.97 -10.79
CA GLY A 61 -1.74 -10.87 -12.01
C GLY A 61 -2.20 -9.44 -12.30
N ASN A 62 -2.96 -9.30 -13.38
CA ASN A 62 -3.44 -8.00 -13.90
C ASN A 62 -4.97 -7.88 -13.90
N ASP A 63 -5.70 -8.89 -13.45
CA ASP A 63 -7.17 -8.87 -13.44
C ASP A 63 -7.74 -7.99 -12.31
N GLU A 64 -6.94 -7.78 -11.26
CA GLU A 64 -7.25 -7.04 -10.04
C GLU A 64 -8.60 -7.41 -9.43
N THR A 65 -9.03 -8.65 -9.62
CA THR A 65 -10.38 -9.08 -9.24
C THR A 65 -10.53 -9.15 -7.73
N ARG A 66 -9.49 -9.57 -7.01
CA ARG A 66 -9.48 -9.70 -5.54
C ARG A 66 -8.42 -8.84 -4.89
N VAL A 67 -7.24 -8.82 -5.49
CA VAL A 67 -6.08 -8.08 -5.01
C VAL A 67 -5.49 -7.36 -6.22
N GLY A 68 -5.23 -6.08 -6.09
CA GLY A 68 -4.45 -5.34 -7.06
C GLY A 68 -3.28 -4.65 -6.40
N PHE A 69 -2.44 -3.99 -7.20
CA PHE A 69 -1.37 -3.15 -6.69
C PHE A 69 -1.33 -1.81 -7.42
N ARG A 70 -0.76 -0.79 -6.78
CA ARG A 70 -0.55 0.52 -7.40
C ARG A 70 0.84 1.01 -7.07
N SER A 71 1.51 1.62 -8.05
CA SER A 71 2.58 2.55 -7.71
C SER A 71 1.96 3.78 -7.06
N VAL A 72 2.49 4.14 -5.90
CA VAL A 72 2.00 5.27 -5.10
C VAL A 72 3.10 6.27 -4.81
N THR A 73 4.18 6.29 -5.60
CA THR A 73 5.34 7.19 -5.44
C THR A 73 5.00 8.69 -5.34
N ALA A 74 3.80 9.11 -5.75
CA ALA A 74 3.29 10.48 -5.64
C ALA A 74 2.14 10.67 -4.61
N ALA A 75 1.59 9.60 -4.03
CA ALA A 75 0.45 9.66 -3.10
C ALA A 75 0.85 10.15 -1.71
N ARG A 76 0.18 11.15 -1.15
CA ARG A 76 0.52 11.65 0.19
C ARG A 76 -0.43 11.10 1.26
N THR A 77 0.13 10.78 2.43
CA THR A 77 -0.64 10.62 3.67
C THR A 77 -1.36 11.92 3.97
N THR A 78 -2.66 11.85 4.26
CA THR A 78 -3.43 13.07 4.55
C THR A 78 -2.97 13.64 5.91
N PRO A 79 -2.94 14.98 6.08
CA PRO A 79 -2.37 15.61 7.26
C PRO A 79 -2.95 15.13 8.60
N GLU A 80 -4.23 14.78 8.62
CA GLU A 80 -5.00 14.41 9.80
C GLU A 80 -4.56 13.06 10.41
N HIS A 81 -3.97 12.20 9.59
CA HIS A 81 -3.52 10.86 10.00
C HIS A 81 -2.00 10.81 10.21
N ARG A 82 -1.29 11.93 10.08
CA ARG A 82 0.17 11.95 10.21
C ARG A 82 0.59 11.79 11.68
N PRO A 83 1.64 11.00 11.98
CA PRO A 83 2.17 10.92 13.34
C PRO A 83 2.61 12.30 13.85
N THR A 84 2.12 12.69 15.04
CA THR A 84 2.36 14.00 15.68
C THR A 84 3.76 14.18 16.25
N HIS A 85 4.52 13.09 16.43
CA HIS A 85 5.77 13.10 17.20
C HIS A 85 7.05 13.47 16.44
N SER A 86 7.00 13.94 15.20
CA SER A 86 8.23 14.38 14.52
C SER A 86 8.00 15.28 13.31
N ASN A 87 8.21 16.58 13.49
CA ASN A 87 8.12 17.56 12.40
C ASN A 87 9.23 17.40 11.33
N SER A 88 10.30 16.63 11.61
CA SER A 88 11.43 16.42 10.68
C SER A 88 11.49 15.03 10.01
N LEU A 89 10.92 13.99 10.62
CA LEU A 89 10.86 12.63 10.02
C LEU A 89 9.69 12.48 9.03
N THR A 90 8.80 13.45 9.02
CA THR A 90 7.52 13.46 8.31
C THR A 90 7.61 14.14 6.94
N THR A 91 8.72 13.97 6.21
CA THR A 91 8.92 14.51 4.85
C THR A 91 8.02 13.84 3.80
N GLY A 92 6.81 13.40 4.15
CA GLY A 92 5.77 12.97 3.22
C GLY A 92 6.24 11.95 2.21
N LYS A 93 7.28 11.19 2.57
CA LYS A 93 7.96 10.26 1.69
C LYS A 93 7.22 8.94 1.78
N ILE A 94 6.87 8.49 0.61
CA ILE A 94 5.80 7.55 0.36
C ILE A 94 6.45 6.20 0.12
N VAL A 95 5.73 5.13 0.46
CA VAL A 95 6.07 3.80 -0.03
C VAL A 95 5.99 3.80 -1.58
N ASP A 96 6.71 2.90 -2.25
CA ASP A 96 6.66 2.87 -3.73
C ASP A 96 5.39 2.25 -4.27
N TYR A 97 4.97 1.17 -3.62
CA TYR A 97 3.80 0.40 -4.00
C TYR A 97 2.94 0.10 -2.80
N ILE A 98 1.67 -0.15 -3.08
CA ILE A 98 0.75 -0.83 -2.17
C ILE A 98 0.09 -1.98 -2.90
N THR A 99 -0.38 -2.95 -2.14
CA THR A 99 -1.45 -3.83 -2.58
C THR A 99 -2.76 -3.38 -1.95
N HIS A 100 -3.85 -3.54 -2.68
CA HIS A 100 -5.20 -3.22 -2.22
C HIS A 100 -6.13 -4.41 -2.41
N LEU A 101 -7.16 -4.48 -1.57
CA LEU A 101 -8.23 -5.46 -1.71
C LEU A 101 -9.36 -4.86 -2.53
N GLU A 102 -9.94 -5.66 -3.41
CA GLU A 102 -11.16 -5.32 -4.11
C GLU A 102 -12.38 -5.73 -3.25
N PRO A 103 -13.20 -4.78 -2.77
CA PRO A 103 -14.33 -5.13 -1.91
C PRO A 103 -15.46 -5.83 -2.67
N PHE A 104 -16.01 -6.85 -2.04
CA PHE A 104 -17.25 -7.51 -2.46
C PHE A 104 -18.37 -7.25 -1.43
N SER A 105 -19.62 -7.53 -1.80
CA SER A 105 -20.73 -7.44 -0.84
C SER A 105 -20.51 -8.47 0.30
N PRO A 106 -20.77 -8.10 1.57
CA PRO A 106 -21.37 -6.85 2.04
C PRO A 106 -20.39 -5.70 2.28
N SER A 107 -19.07 -5.96 2.27
CA SER A 107 -18.04 -4.95 2.57
C SER A 107 -18.07 -3.75 1.63
N ARG A 108 -18.34 -3.97 0.33
CA ARG A 108 -18.49 -2.90 -0.66
C ARG A 108 -19.60 -1.91 -0.29
N ASP A 109 -20.72 -2.44 0.19
CA ASP A 109 -21.91 -1.66 0.53
C ASP A 109 -21.64 -0.82 1.79
N ILE A 110 -20.97 -1.41 2.78
CA ILE A 110 -20.52 -0.73 3.99
C ILE A 110 -19.53 0.40 3.65
N ILE A 111 -18.52 0.11 2.82
CA ILE A 111 -17.53 1.11 2.38
C ILE A 111 -18.21 2.26 1.64
N SER A 112 -19.15 1.95 0.75
CA SER A 112 -19.89 2.98 0.01
C SER A 112 -20.73 3.86 0.95
N SER A 113 -21.37 3.26 1.97
CA SER A 113 -22.10 4.01 3.00
C SER A 113 -21.18 4.91 3.81
N LEU A 114 -20.01 4.43 4.24
CA LEU A 114 -19.03 5.23 4.99
C LEU A 114 -18.55 6.43 4.18
N LEU A 115 -18.23 6.22 2.90
CA LEU A 115 -17.78 7.27 1.99
C LEU A 115 -18.85 8.33 1.72
N GLY A 116 -20.13 7.95 1.72
CA GLY A 116 -21.24 8.89 1.56
C GLY A 116 -21.56 9.72 2.81
N MET A 117 -21.18 9.23 4.00
CA MET A 117 -21.62 9.82 5.27
C MET A 117 -20.57 10.70 5.95
N SER A 118 -19.30 10.25 5.98
CA SER A 118 -18.36 10.76 6.98
C SER A 118 -16.94 10.97 6.49
N THR A 119 -16.59 10.52 5.27
CA THR A 119 -15.19 10.61 4.83
C THR A 119 -14.98 10.46 3.32
N ASP A 120 -13.95 11.13 2.79
CA ASP A 120 -13.59 11.04 1.38
C ASP A 120 -12.85 9.75 1.01
N SER A 121 -12.21 9.08 1.99
CA SER A 121 -11.40 7.87 1.77
C SER A 121 -11.43 6.95 3.00
N ILE A 122 -11.47 5.64 2.78
CA ILE A 122 -11.26 4.65 3.86
C ILE A 122 -9.78 4.48 4.21
N ASN A 123 -8.87 4.99 3.38
CA ASN A 123 -7.44 4.93 3.61
C ASN A 123 -6.88 6.25 4.14
N HIS A 124 -5.68 6.19 4.72
CA HIS A 124 -4.94 7.33 5.24
C HIS A 124 -4.28 8.19 4.13
N VAL A 125 -4.58 7.91 2.86
CA VAL A 125 -3.97 8.52 1.67
C VAL A 125 -5.01 9.21 0.80
N GLY A 126 -4.65 10.34 0.21
CA GLY A 126 -5.51 11.13 -0.68
C GLY A 126 -5.49 10.67 -2.14
N TYR A 127 -5.27 9.37 -2.41
CA TYR A 127 -5.25 8.85 -3.78
C TYR A 127 -6.64 8.34 -4.15
N GLU A 128 -7.31 9.02 -5.09
CA GLU A 128 -8.68 8.72 -5.52
C GLU A 128 -8.88 7.25 -5.91
N GLY A 129 -7.94 6.65 -6.63
CA GLY A 129 -8.02 5.25 -7.05
C GLY A 129 -8.03 4.24 -5.88
N LEU A 130 -7.69 4.68 -4.67
CA LEU A 130 -7.67 3.88 -3.46
C LEU A 130 -8.76 4.28 -2.45
N ARG A 131 -9.60 5.29 -2.73
CA ARG A 131 -10.55 5.79 -1.72
C ARG A 131 -11.50 4.75 -1.14
N ALA A 132 -11.85 3.74 -1.94
CA ALA A 132 -12.77 2.65 -1.58
C ALA A 132 -12.09 1.28 -1.54
N ARG A 133 -10.77 1.20 -1.76
CA ARG A 133 -10.02 -0.06 -1.87
C ARG A 133 -9.05 -0.17 -0.69
N PRO A 134 -9.32 -1.01 0.32
CA PRO A 134 -8.48 -1.07 1.51
C PRO A 134 -7.03 -1.40 1.16
N ILE A 135 -6.07 -0.62 1.65
CA ILE A 135 -4.65 -0.94 1.53
C ILE A 135 -4.35 -2.15 2.42
N ALA A 136 -3.80 -3.21 1.84
CA ALA A 136 -3.45 -4.45 2.55
C ALA A 136 -1.96 -4.51 2.90
N VAL A 137 -1.09 -4.35 1.90
CA VAL A 137 0.37 -4.38 2.09
C VAL A 137 0.97 -3.11 1.52
N SER A 138 1.95 -2.55 2.24
CA SER A 138 2.73 -1.39 1.78
C SER A 138 4.16 -1.82 1.50
N ILE A 139 4.69 -1.45 0.35
CA ILE A 139 5.97 -1.94 -0.17
C ILE A 139 6.88 -0.75 -0.45
N GLU A 140 7.99 -0.68 0.27
CA GLU A 140 9.09 0.24 -0.01
C GLU A 140 10.24 -0.57 -0.61
N THR A 141 10.70 -0.12 -1.78
CA THR A 141 11.83 -0.69 -2.49
C THR A 141 13.07 0.19 -2.24
N LYS A 142 14.25 -0.40 -2.36
CA LYS A 142 15.52 0.33 -2.37
C LYS A 142 16.43 -0.28 -3.42
N THR A 143 17.27 0.57 -4.01
CA THR A 143 18.45 0.11 -4.74
C THR A 143 19.48 -0.46 -3.75
N GLU A 144 20.49 -1.15 -4.26
CA GLU A 144 21.50 -1.92 -3.47
C GLU A 144 22.27 -1.10 -2.41
N SER A 145 22.20 0.25 -2.44
CA SER A 145 23.12 1.15 -1.73
C SER A 145 22.54 1.93 -0.54
N ARG A 146 21.31 1.67 -0.07
CA ARG A 146 20.65 2.49 0.98
C ARG A 146 20.44 1.79 2.33
N ILE A 147 20.50 2.61 3.39
CA ILE A 147 20.37 2.22 4.80
C ILE A 147 18.96 1.73 5.09
N VAL A 148 18.85 0.46 5.51
CA VAL A 148 17.60 -0.24 5.87
C VAL A 148 16.85 0.45 7.01
N GLU A 149 17.55 1.11 7.94
CA GLU A 149 16.93 1.76 9.10
C GLU A 149 16.07 2.98 8.73
N GLU A 150 16.51 3.84 7.80
CA GLU A 150 15.69 4.96 7.32
C GLU A 150 14.39 4.46 6.66
N MET A 151 14.48 3.32 5.97
CA MET A 151 13.34 2.68 5.34
C MET A 151 12.33 2.18 6.38
N LYS A 152 12.80 1.53 7.45
CA LYS A 152 11.95 1.05 8.55
C LYS A 152 11.21 2.20 9.22
N VAL A 153 11.89 3.33 9.46
CA VAL A 153 11.24 4.51 10.06
C VAL A 153 10.16 5.08 9.13
N GLN A 154 10.44 5.17 7.83
CA GLN A 154 9.45 5.62 6.83
C GLN A 154 8.23 4.70 6.78
N LEU A 155 8.45 3.39 6.70
CA LEU A 155 7.37 2.41 6.68
C LEU A 155 6.60 2.40 8.01
N GLY A 156 7.28 2.57 9.14
CA GLY A 156 6.64 2.69 10.45
C GLY A 156 5.71 3.89 10.54
N ALA A 157 6.15 5.07 10.07
CA ALA A 157 5.30 6.27 10.03
C ALA A 157 4.06 6.09 9.13
N TRP A 158 4.23 5.39 8.00
CA TRP A 158 3.13 5.04 7.10
C TRP A 158 2.11 4.10 7.75
N VAL A 159 2.58 3.02 8.39
CA VAL A 159 1.73 2.06 9.09
C VAL A 159 0.98 2.72 10.25
N VAL A 160 1.65 3.58 11.03
CA VAL A 160 0.97 4.34 12.10
C VAL A 160 -0.17 5.19 11.55
N ALA A 161 0.05 5.88 10.42
CA ALA A 161 -1.02 6.67 9.79
C ALA A 161 -2.19 5.79 9.32
N GLN A 162 -1.90 4.59 8.81
CA GLN A 162 -2.93 3.61 8.46
C GLN A 162 -3.73 3.16 9.69
N VAL A 163 -3.07 2.85 10.81
CA VAL A 163 -3.74 2.45 12.05
C VAL A 163 -4.63 3.57 12.59
N VAL A 164 -4.12 4.81 12.67
CA VAL A 164 -4.90 5.98 13.10
C VAL A 164 -6.16 6.14 12.25
N ARG A 165 -6.06 5.88 10.94
CA ARG A 165 -7.23 5.93 10.05
C ARG A 165 -8.24 4.84 10.35
N ILE A 166 -7.79 3.60 10.55
CA ILE A 166 -8.67 2.47 10.88
C ILE A 166 -9.39 2.74 12.20
N GLU A 167 -8.67 3.20 13.23
CA GLU A 167 -9.27 3.59 14.51
C GLU A 167 -10.31 4.71 14.35
N ALA A 168 -10.09 5.67 13.46
CA ALA A 168 -11.05 6.74 13.18
C ALA A 168 -12.33 6.24 12.50
N LEU A 169 -12.24 5.18 11.69
CA LEU A 169 -13.40 4.53 11.05
C LEU A 169 -14.21 3.68 12.03
N GLU A 170 -13.57 3.10 13.05
CA GLU A 170 -14.25 2.30 14.07
C GLU A 170 -15.02 3.15 15.09
N ARG A 171 -14.64 4.42 15.27
CA ARG A 171 -15.36 5.30 16.21
C ARG A 171 -16.80 5.47 15.74
N PRO A 172 -17.80 5.27 16.62
CA PRO A 172 -19.19 5.53 16.27
C PRO A 172 -19.29 6.93 15.70
N ILE A 173 -19.94 7.06 14.54
CA ILE A 173 -20.39 8.37 14.07
C ILE A 173 -21.33 8.86 15.16
N ALA A 174 -20.84 9.74 16.04
CA ALA A 174 -21.67 10.35 17.05
C ALA A 174 -22.85 10.98 16.30
N PRO A 175 -24.11 10.66 16.64
CA PRO A 175 -25.24 11.30 16.00
C PRO A 175 -25.04 12.81 16.18
N PHE A 176 -24.99 13.54 15.07
CA PHE A 176 -24.97 15.00 15.07
C PHE A 176 -26.28 15.48 15.71
N GLY A 177 -26.27 15.66 17.03
CA GLY A 177 -27.43 16.06 17.80
C GLY A 177 -27.09 16.06 19.28
N LEU A 178 -27.10 17.25 19.89
CA LEU A 178 -26.78 17.57 21.29
C LEU A 178 -25.33 17.97 21.58
N ARG A 179 -24.89 19.06 20.95
CA ARG A 179 -24.11 20.05 21.74
C ARG A 179 -25.10 20.85 22.58
N SER A 180 -25.42 20.36 23.77
CA SER A 180 -26.07 21.15 24.81
C SER A 180 -25.16 22.34 25.16
N ARG A 181 -25.58 23.55 24.79
CA ARG A 181 -25.06 24.78 25.38
C ARG A 181 -25.41 24.77 26.87
N GLN A 182 -24.50 24.34 27.72
CA GLN A 182 -24.45 24.77 29.12
C GLN A 182 -23.33 25.83 29.21
N GLN A 183 -23.67 27.11 29.05
CA GLN A 183 -24.07 28.04 30.13
C GLN A 183 -22.84 28.59 30.87
N ARG A 184 -22.28 29.70 30.35
CA ARG A 184 -21.55 30.66 31.18
C ARG A 184 -22.53 31.78 31.54
N TYR A 185 -23.16 31.66 32.70
CA TYR A 185 -23.72 32.80 33.39
C TYR A 185 -22.61 33.32 34.32
N ARG A 186 -22.10 34.53 34.07
CA ARG A 186 -21.35 35.30 35.07
C ARG A 186 -22.34 36.23 35.75
N PRO A 187 -22.47 36.24 37.08
CA PRO A 187 -23.00 37.41 37.76
C PRO A 187 -21.96 38.52 37.68
N ALA A 188 -22.43 39.75 37.47
CA ALA A 188 -21.64 40.94 37.69
C ALA A 188 -21.64 41.23 39.20
N ASP A 189 -20.45 41.39 39.76
CA ASP A 189 -20.11 42.30 40.85
C ASP A 189 -18.61 42.63 40.73
#